data_AF-A0A1M7FIW9-F1
#
_entry.id   AF-A0A1M7FIW9-F1
#
_cell.length_a   1.000
_cell.length_b   1.000
_cell.length_c   1.000
_cell.angle_alpha   90.00
_cell.angle_beta   90.00
_cell.angle_gamma   90.00
#
_symmetry.space_group_name_H-M   'P 1'
#
loop_
_entity.id
_entity.type
_entity.pdbx_description
1 polymer ?
#
loop_
_entity_poly.entity_id
_entity_poly.type
_entity_poly.pdbx_seq_one_letter_code
_entity_poly.pdbx_strand_id
1 'polypeptide(L)'
;MKKEVIIHIGTHKTGSSSIQESFYGSMGEGGVEYFDFGEPNHSHVMASLFLNNPYNYHFHRKLGKTKKYVDAYVSEWFSVIDRQIFSSEKEVFFISAEDVCTFTEPELVRMSPPNSPG
;
A
#
# COMPACT_ATOMS: atom_id res chain seq x y z
N MET A 1 -3.69 -18.84 -11.49
CA MET A 1 -3.93 -17.53 -12.14
C MET A 1 -2.90 -16.54 -11.62
N LYS A 2 -2.45 -15.61 -12.46
CA LYS A 2 -1.47 -14.58 -12.06
C LYS A 2 -2.24 -13.35 -11.60
N LYS A 3 -2.01 -12.93 -10.35
CA LYS A 3 -2.54 -11.66 -9.83
C LYS A 3 -1.52 -10.56 -10.14
N GLU A 4 -1.99 -9.38 -10.53
CA GLU A 4 -1.18 -8.20 -10.83
C GLU A 4 -1.52 -7.09 -9.84
N VAL A 5 -0.48 -6.40 -9.33
CA VAL A 5 -0.65 -5.23 -8.46
C VAL A 5 -0.04 -4.02 -9.15
N ILE A 6 -0.87 -3.05 -9.46
CA ILE A 6 -0.49 -1.75 -10.02
C ILE A 6 -0.34 -0.76 -8.87
N ILE A 7 0.81 -0.10 -8.80
CA ILE A 7 1.09 0.92 -7.79
C ILE A 7 1.17 2.28 -8.48
N HIS A 8 0.22 3.14 -8.18
CA HIS A 8 0.25 4.54 -8.54
C HIS A 8 1.03 5.33 -7.47
N ILE A 9 2.12 5.96 -7.92
CA ILE A 9 2.96 6.83 -7.09
C ILE A 9 2.72 8.26 -7.56
N GLY A 10 1.83 8.97 -6.87
CA GLY A 10 1.62 10.40 -7.11
C GLY A 10 2.77 11.22 -6.56
N THR A 11 3.13 12.32 -7.23
CA THR A 11 4.05 13.32 -6.66
C THR A 11 3.28 14.22 -5.68
N HIS A 12 3.91 14.54 -4.54
CA HIS A 12 3.39 15.53 -3.59
C HIS A 12 3.28 16.91 -4.28
N LYS A 13 2.12 17.21 -4.90
CA LYS A 13 1.52 18.54 -5.17
C LYS A 13 0.29 18.44 -6.09
N THR A 14 -0.87 18.78 -5.50
CA THR A 14 -2.18 19.14 -6.10
C THR A 14 -2.69 18.27 -7.26
N GLY A 15 -3.54 17.30 -6.92
CA GLY A 15 -4.35 16.51 -7.86
C GLY A 15 -4.44 15.02 -7.53
N SER A 16 -3.45 14.51 -6.79
CA SER A 16 -3.40 13.12 -6.32
C SER A 16 -4.57 12.76 -5.40
N SER A 17 -4.98 13.67 -4.52
CA SER A 17 -6.13 13.45 -3.64
C SER A 17 -7.44 13.27 -4.42
N SER A 18 -7.71 14.08 -5.45
CA SER A 18 -8.90 13.89 -6.28
C SER A 18 -8.88 12.57 -7.08
N ILE A 19 -7.68 12.14 -7.50
CA ILE A 19 -7.50 10.86 -8.19
C ILE A 19 -7.75 9.69 -7.21
N GLN A 20 -7.17 9.76 -6.02
CA GLN A 20 -7.36 8.77 -4.94
C GLN A 20 -8.82 8.64 -4.52
N GLU A 21 -9.50 9.76 -4.28
CA GLU A 21 -10.93 9.79 -3.93
C GLU A 21 -11.79 9.21 -5.05
N SER A 22 -11.43 9.49 -6.32
CA SER A 22 -12.14 8.90 -7.46
C SER A 22 -11.97 7.39 -7.51
N PHE A 23 -10.74 6.88 -7.33
CA PHE A 23 -10.47 5.44 -7.32
C PHE A 23 -11.12 4.73 -6.13
N TYR A 24 -11.09 5.35 -4.96
CA TYR A 24 -11.74 4.84 -3.76
C TYR A 24 -13.26 4.81 -3.93
N GLY A 25 -13.85 5.86 -4.52
CA GLY A 25 -15.29 5.92 -4.82
C GLY A 25 -15.75 4.92 -5.89
N SER A 26 -14.86 4.49 -6.79
CA SER A 26 -15.14 3.49 -7.83
C SER A 26 -14.64 2.08 -7.46
N MET A 27 -14.47 1.78 -6.17
CA MET A 27 -13.99 0.49 -5.70
C MET A 27 -14.82 -0.68 -6.26
N GLY A 28 -14.15 -1.59 -6.96
CA GLY A 28 -14.77 -2.79 -7.55
C GLY A 28 -15.46 -2.57 -8.91
N GLU A 29 -15.49 -1.33 -9.41
CA GLU A 29 -15.94 -1.05 -10.77
C GLU A 29 -14.87 -1.42 -11.80
N GLY A 30 -15.31 -2.03 -12.90
CA GLY A 30 -14.40 -2.47 -13.97
C GLY A 30 -13.63 -3.76 -13.66
N GLY A 31 -12.48 -3.93 -14.33
CA GLY A 31 -11.63 -5.13 -14.22
C GLY A 31 -10.57 -5.05 -13.12
N VAL A 32 -10.58 -3.99 -12.30
CA VAL A 32 -9.53 -3.68 -11.32
C VAL A 32 -10.13 -3.56 -9.94
N GLU A 33 -9.45 -4.10 -8.94
CA GLU A 33 -9.81 -3.97 -7.52
C GLU A 33 -8.90 -2.94 -6.85
N TYR A 34 -9.47 -1.86 -6.34
CA TYR A 34 -8.72 -0.92 -5.51
C TYR A 34 -8.65 -1.45 -4.08
N PHE A 35 -7.46 -1.54 -3.49
CA PHE A 35 -7.31 -2.10 -2.14
C PHE A 35 -8.12 -1.31 -1.12
N ASP A 36 -8.89 -2.01 -0.29
CA ASP A 36 -9.59 -1.39 0.84
C ASP A 36 -8.68 -1.32 2.06
N PHE A 37 -8.04 -0.16 2.25
CA PHE A 37 -7.32 0.15 3.49
C PHE A 37 -8.11 1.10 4.41
N GLY A 38 -9.38 1.35 4.12
CA GLY A 38 -10.22 2.31 4.83
C GLY A 38 -9.84 3.78 4.62
N GLU A 39 -8.86 4.07 3.75
CA GLU A 39 -8.46 5.42 3.37
C GLU A 39 -8.11 5.48 1.88
N PRO A 40 -8.42 6.58 1.16
CA PRO A 40 -8.09 6.74 -0.26
C PRO A 40 -6.58 6.77 -0.53
N ASN A 41 -5.77 7.24 0.41
CA ASN A 41 -4.31 7.32 0.26
C ASN A 41 -3.62 6.19 1.01
N HIS A 42 -3.03 5.24 0.28
CA HIS A 42 -2.41 4.05 0.85
C HIS A 42 -0.98 4.28 1.35
N SER A 43 -0.51 5.54 1.36
CA SER A 43 0.86 5.89 1.79
C SER A 43 1.20 5.36 3.18
N HIS A 44 0.29 5.49 4.15
CA HIS A 44 0.57 5.07 5.52
C HIS A 44 0.78 3.56 5.63
N VAL A 45 -0.08 2.78 4.97
CA VAL A 45 0.05 1.31 4.92
C VAL A 45 1.35 0.94 4.22
N MET A 46 1.60 1.45 3.03
CA MET A 46 2.81 1.10 2.25
C MET A 46 4.10 1.48 2.99
N ALA A 47 4.15 2.66 3.61
CA ALA A 47 5.28 3.10 4.43
C ALA A 47 5.50 2.18 5.64
N SER A 48 4.42 1.73 6.28
CA SER A 48 4.52 0.82 7.41
C SER A 48 5.04 -0.56 7.02
N LEU A 49 4.65 -1.07 5.84
CA LEU A 49 5.00 -2.39 5.35
C LEU A 49 6.45 -2.47 4.83
N PHE A 50 6.94 -1.42 4.15
CA PHE A 50 8.13 -1.54 3.31
C PHE A 50 9.30 -0.61 3.68
N LEU A 51 9.11 0.42 4.52
CA LEU A 51 10.25 1.21 5.00
C LEU A 51 11.21 0.34 5.83
N ASN A 52 12.50 0.65 5.75
CA ASN A 52 13.52 -0.07 6.54
C ASN A 52 13.32 0.10 8.05
N ASN A 53 12.79 1.25 8.46
CA ASN A 53 12.45 1.54 9.84
C ASN A 53 11.05 2.19 9.92
N PRO A 54 9.98 1.38 9.92
CA PRO A 54 8.62 1.90 9.93
C PRO A 54 8.28 2.65 11.24
N TYR A 55 8.99 2.38 12.34
CA TYR A 55 8.80 3.09 13.61
C TYR A 55 9.20 4.57 13.52
N ASN A 56 10.10 4.91 12.60
CA ASN A 56 10.54 6.27 12.34
C ASN A 56 9.66 7.01 11.32
N TYR A 57 8.68 6.33 10.71
CA TYR A 57 7.76 6.95 9.78
C TYR A 57 6.99 8.09 10.48
N HIS A 58 6.87 9.22 9.79
CA HIS A 58 6.42 10.47 10.40
C HIS A 58 5.01 10.35 10.99
N PHE A 59 4.12 9.58 10.37
CA PHE A 59 2.78 9.29 10.89
C PHE A 59 2.80 8.59 12.24
N HIS A 60 3.54 7.48 12.36
CA HIS A 60 3.67 6.71 13.60
C HIS A 60 4.31 7.53 14.73
N ARG A 61 5.36 8.30 14.39
CA ARG A 61 6.03 9.21 15.35
C ARG A 61 5.10 10.31 15.83
N LYS A 62 4.38 10.98 14.92
CA LYS A 62 3.46 12.07 15.26
C LYS A 62 2.32 11.60 16.18
N LEU A 63 1.88 10.35 16.00
CA LEU A 63 0.83 9.74 16.81
C LEU A 63 1.34 9.00 18.06
N GLY A 64 2.66 9.04 18.34
CA GLY A 64 3.24 8.37 19.51
C GLY A 64 3.05 6.86 19.52
N LYS A 65 2.96 6.21 18.34
CA LYS A 65 2.75 4.77 18.25
C LYS A 65 3.98 4.01 18.77
N THR A 66 3.74 2.97 19.55
CA THR A 66 4.80 2.12 20.08
C THR A 66 5.29 1.13 19.03
N LYS A 67 6.51 0.61 19.19
CA LYS A 67 7.03 -0.47 18.34
C LYS A 67 6.05 -1.64 18.24
N LYS A 68 5.51 -2.08 19.39
CA LYS A 68 4.52 -3.17 19.46
C LYS A 68 3.26 -2.88 18.65
N TYR A 69 2.79 -1.64 18.66
CA TYR A 69 1.65 -1.23 17.83
C TYR A 69 1.99 -1.35 16.34
N VAL A 70 3.14 -0.81 15.92
CA VAL A 70 3.54 -0.83 14.50
C VAL A 70 3.76 -2.26 14.02
N ASP A 71 4.36 -3.13 14.83
CA ASP A 71 4.52 -4.56 14.50
C ASP A 71 3.16 -5.25 14.29
N ALA A 72 2.19 -4.99 15.17
CA ALA A 72 0.83 -5.51 15.02
C ALA A 72 0.12 -4.95 13.78
N TYR A 73 0.26 -3.65 13.52
CA TYR A 73 -0.30 -2.97 12.36
C TYR A 73 0.25 -3.55 11.05
N VAL A 74 1.55 -3.83 10.97
CA VAL A 74 2.17 -4.50 9.81
C VAL A 74 1.59 -5.90 9.59
N SER A 75 1.49 -6.70 10.65
CA SER A 75 0.93 -8.05 10.57
C SER A 75 -0.55 -8.05 10.12
N GLU A 76 -1.32 -7.09 10.60
CA GLU A 76 -2.72 -6.90 10.24
C GLU A 76 -2.85 -6.58 8.74
N TRP A 77 -2.11 -5.61 8.23
CA TRP A 77 -2.24 -5.20 6.83
C TRP A 77 -1.73 -6.23 5.83
N PHE A 78 -0.68 -7.00 6.15
CA PHE A 78 -0.33 -8.16 5.31
C PHE A 78 -1.49 -9.16 5.24
N SER A 79 -2.14 -9.45 6.37
CA SER A 79 -3.29 -10.36 6.40
C SER A 79 -4.48 -9.83 5.60
N VAL A 80 -4.69 -8.50 5.62
CA VAL A 80 -5.74 -7.85 4.82
C VAL A 80 -5.42 -7.91 3.32
N ILE A 81 -4.17 -7.66 2.93
CA ILE A 81 -3.71 -7.75 1.54
C ILE A 81 -3.91 -9.17 1.02
N ASP A 82 -3.42 -10.18 1.76
CA ASP A 82 -3.58 -11.59 1.39
C ASP A 82 -5.07 -11.94 1.23
N ARG A 83 -5.89 -11.55 2.20
CA ARG A 83 -7.33 -11.80 2.14
C ARG A 83 -7.95 -11.20 0.88
N GLN A 84 -7.69 -9.92 0.59
CA GLN A 84 -8.26 -9.26 -0.60
C GLN A 84 -7.80 -9.94 -1.90
N ILE A 85 -6.51 -10.26 -2.02
CA ILE A 85 -5.96 -10.93 -3.21
C ILE A 85 -6.59 -12.31 -3.41
N PHE A 86 -6.72 -13.11 -2.36
CA PHE A 86 -7.18 -14.49 -2.45
C PHE A 86 -8.71 -14.64 -2.48
N SER A 87 -9.46 -13.70 -1.91
CA SER A 87 -10.93 -13.74 -1.95
C SER A 87 -11.52 -13.09 -3.21
N SER A 88 -10.76 -12.26 -3.90
CA SER A 88 -11.24 -11.54 -5.07
C SER A 88 -11.18 -12.37 -6.35
N GLU A 89 -12.24 -12.26 -7.15
CA GLU A 89 -12.29 -12.78 -8.52
C GLU A 89 -11.50 -11.91 -9.52
N LYS A 90 -11.15 -10.67 -9.16
CA LYS A 90 -10.39 -9.76 -10.01
C LYS A 90 -8.92 -10.17 -10.06
N GLU A 91 -8.30 -9.98 -11.22
CA GLU A 91 -6.89 -10.31 -11.41
C GLU A 91 -5.95 -9.14 -11.19
N VAL A 92 -6.44 -7.90 -11.34
CA VAL A 92 -5.67 -6.68 -11.23
C VAL A 92 -6.08 -5.93 -9.98
N PHE A 93 -5.11 -5.55 -9.16
CA PHE A 93 -5.28 -4.77 -7.95
C PHE A 93 -4.56 -3.43 -8.08
N PHE A 94 -5.07 -2.41 -7.40
CA PHE A 94 -4.54 -1.06 -7.50
C PHE A 94 -4.27 -0.47 -6.11
N ILE A 95 -3.09 0.13 -5.97
CA ILE A 95 -2.65 0.85 -4.78
C ILE A 95 -2.28 2.28 -5.20
N SER A 96 -2.76 3.29 -4.48
CA SER A 96 -2.28 4.66 -4.66
C SER A 96 -1.54 5.14 -3.42
N ALA A 97 -0.23 5.30 -3.50
CA ALA A 97 0.62 5.65 -2.37
C ALA A 97 1.67 6.69 -2.76
N GLU A 98 1.42 7.95 -2.43
CA GLU A 98 2.30 9.09 -2.73
C GLU A 98 3.66 8.98 -2.04
N ASP A 99 3.69 8.62 -0.76
CA ASP A 99 4.94 8.62 0.02
C ASP A 99 5.96 7.58 -0.47
N VAL A 100 5.53 6.61 -1.29
CA VAL A 100 6.44 5.67 -1.95
C VAL A 100 7.45 6.39 -2.84
N CYS A 101 7.15 7.60 -3.35
CA CYS A 101 8.13 8.41 -4.10
C CYS A 101 9.38 8.79 -3.28
N THR A 102 9.31 8.66 -1.95
CA THR A 102 10.42 8.97 -1.04
C THR A 102 11.25 7.75 -0.65
N PHE A 103 10.85 6.55 -1.10
CA PHE A 103 11.52 5.31 -0.74
C PHE A 103 12.91 5.21 -1.38
N THR A 104 13.84 4.65 -0.62
CA THR A 104 15.16 4.28 -1.09
C THR A 104 15.11 3.01 -1.95
N GLU A 105 16.13 2.78 -2.77
CA GLU A 105 16.23 1.56 -3.58
C GLU A 105 16.07 0.26 -2.76
N PRO A 106 16.72 0.10 -1.57
CA PRO A 106 16.47 -1.07 -0.72
C PRO A 106 15.00 -1.24 -0.30
N GLU A 107 14.25 -0.16 -0.11
CA GLU A 107 12.84 -0.20 0.27
C GLU A 107 11.95 -0.58 -0.92
N LEU A 108 12.28 -0.10 -2.12
CA LEU A 108 11.61 -0.53 -3.36
C LEU A 108 11.87 -2.01 -3.69
N VAL A 109 13.08 -2.51 -3.41
CA VAL A 109 13.40 -3.95 -3.59
C VAL A 109 12.53 -4.82 -2.67
N ARG A 110 12.21 -4.37 -1.45
CA ARG A 110 11.31 -5.11 -0.54
C ARG A 110 9.87 -5.21 -1.05
N MET A 111 9.45 -4.29 -1.91
CA MET A 111 8.13 -4.33 -2.56
C MET A 111 8.09 -5.29 -3.75
N SER A 112 9.26 -5.66 -4.28
CA SER A 112 9.35 -6.58 -5.40
C SER A 112 9.07 -8.00 -4.90
N PRO A 113 8.37 -8.84 -5.69
CA PRO A 113 8.23 -10.25 -5.35
C PRO A 113 9.64 -10.86 -5.18
N PRO A 114 9.84 -11.78 -4.23
CA PRO A 114 11.12 -12.47 -4.11
C PRO A 114 11.47 -13.06 -5.47
N ASN A 115 12.68 -12.77 -5.97
CA ASN A 115 13.16 -13.27 -7.25
C ASN A 115 12.78 -14.74 -7.38
N SER A 116 11.85 -15.04 -8.29
CA SER A 116 11.54 -16.43 -8.61
C SER A 116 12.85 -17.04 -9.11
N PRO A 117 13.36 -18.12 -8.51
CA PRO A 117 14.47 -18.82 -9.12
C PRO A 117 14.00 -19.24 -10.52
N GLY A 118 14.70 -18.74 -11.53
CA GLY A 118 14.49 -19.12 -12.92
C GLY A 118 14.88 -20.57 -13.18
#